data_AF-A0A0K1S9K6-F1
#
_entry.id   AF-A0A0K1S9K6-F1
#
_cell.length_a   1.000
_cell.length_b   1.000
_cell.length_c   1.000
_cell.angle_alpha   90.00
_cell.angle_beta   90.00
_cell.angle_gamma   90.00
#
_symmetry.space_group_name_H-M   'P 1'
#
loop_
_entity.id
_entity.type
_entity.pdbx_description
1 polymer ?
#
loop_
_entity_poly.entity_id
_entity_poly.type
_entity_poly.pdbx_seq_one_letter_code
_entity_poly.pdbx_strand_id
1 'polypeptide(L)'
;MVKRKQPYSLIYLLTLVIGLVIAIAPKGQAQTPDSNTPASDPNELKPLNQADSVLSLQGGQRLVEEANTAINAAKYDVAVDKLNQARRIFNQLSNYHLQLANSFSGIDPKVFDSQRQSALNTGQMRDEATYKLALVHRAQNQPELAVPLLIQVIQSQNPTSELGQKSYQQLYEMGFVSTPISAPTPTSATPSNPPHSSKFCPH
;
A
#
# COMPACT_ATOMS: atom_id res chain seq x y z
N MET A 1 25.79 8.39 46.29
CA MET A 1 25.05 7.83 47.45
C MET A 1 24.14 8.91 48.04
N VAL A 2 22.88 9.01 47.60
CA VAL A 2 21.77 9.69 48.32
C VAL A 2 20.45 9.02 47.91
N LYS A 3 19.66 8.67 48.93
CA LYS A 3 18.35 7.99 48.97
C LYS A 3 17.20 8.76 48.31
N ARG A 4 16.26 8.01 47.71
CA ARG A 4 14.77 8.12 47.83
C ARG A 4 14.23 6.68 47.67
N LYS A 5 13.58 5.95 48.59
CA LYS A 5 12.47 6.20 49.56
C LYS A 5 11.29 6.87 48.85
N GLN A 6 10.10 6.29 48.63
CA GLN A 6 9.32 5.28 49.39
C GLN A 6 8.31 4.50 48.48
N PRO A 7 7.74 3.39 48.98
CA PRO A 7 6.79 2.48 48.32
C PRO A 7 5.33 2.73 48.70
N TYR A 8 4.37 2.22 47.93
CA TYR A 8 3.05 1.79 48.44
C TYR A 8 2.52 0.59 47.66
N SER A 9 2.46 -0.53 48.38
CA SER A 9 1.61 -1.67 48.16
C SER A 9 0.18 -1.28 48.56
N LEU A 10 -0.83 -1.62 47.74
CA LEU A 10 -2.19 -1.74 48.25
C LEU A 10 -2.97 -2.83 47.51
N ILE A 11 -3.31 -3.83 48.31
CA ILE A 11 -4.10 -5.03 48.09
C ILE A 11 -5.56 -4.65 47.83
N TYR A 12 -6.21 -5.23 46.81
CA TYR A 12 -7.66 -5.45 46.78
C TYR A 12 -7.92 -6.83 46.15
N LEU A 13 -8.06 -7.87 46.97
CA LEU A 13 -9.31 -8.42 47.53
C LEU A 13 -10.09 -9.28 46.50
N LEU A 14 -9.69 -10.55 46.51
CA LEU A 14 -10.36 -11.70 45.95
C LEU A 14 -11.70 -11.93 46.69
N THR A 15 -12.83 -11.76 46.03
CA THR A 15 -14.12 -12.24 46.54
C THR A 15 -14.59 -13.44 45.73
N LEU A 16 -14.46 -14.60 46.38
CA LEU A 16 -15.05 -15.88 46.03
C LEU A 16 -16.53 -15.84 46.39
N VAL A 17 -17.43 -15.99 45.41
CA VAL A 17 -18.85 -16.30 45.66
C VAL A 17 -19.15 -17.63 44.99
N ILE A 18 -19.27 -18.67 45.83
CA ILE A 18 -19.79 -19.98 45.48
C ILE A 18 -21.32 -19.88 45.56
N GLY A 19 -22.00 -20.05 44.43
CA GLY A 19 -23.45 -20.21 44.35
C GLY A 19 -23.79 -21.57 43.74
N LEU A 20 -24.54 -22.38 44.48
CA LEU A 20 -24.89 -23.78 44.25
C LEU A 20 -26.35 -23.92 43.76
N VAL A 21 -26.54 -24.62 42.63
CA VAL A 21 -27.72 -25.44 42.19
C VAL A 21 -28.97 -24.63 41.79
N ILE A 22 -29.67 -24.87 40.66
CA ILE A 22 -30.45 -26.06 40.26
C ILE A 22 -30.48 -26.20 38.72
N ALA A 23 -30.27 -27.42 38.22
CA ALA A 23 -30.56 -27.82 36.85
C ALA A 23 -32.07 -28.01 36.64
N ILE A 24 -32.67 -27.26 35.71
CA ILE A 24 -33.99 -27.53 35.16
C ILE A 24 -33.91 -27.33 33.64
N ALA A 25 -34.14 -28.39 32.88
CA ALA A 25 -34.47 -28.35 31.47
C ALA A 25 -35.51 -29.46 31.20
N PRO A 26 -36.32 -29.39 30.14
CA PRO A 26 -36.83 -28.23 29.42
C PRO A 26 -38.37 -28.31 29.25
N LYS A 27 -39.04 -27.17 29.04
CA LYS A 27 -40.29 -27.15 28.25
C LYS A 27 -40.18 -26.03 27.25
N GLY A 28 -40.15 -26.43 25.98
CA GLY A 28 -39.99 -25.54 24.85
C GLY A 28 -41.11 -24.51 24.78
N GLN A 29 -40.70 -23.27 24.62
CA GLN A 29 -41.42 -22.32 23.80
C GLN A 29 -40.41 -21.84 22.77
N ALA A 30 -40.67 -22.20 21.52
CA ALA A 30 -39.95 -21.68 20.38
C ALA A 30 -40.13 -20.16 20.36
N GLN A 31 -39.09 -19.43 20.75
CA GLN A 31 -38.95 -18.05 20.36
C GLN A 31 -38.62 -18.05 18.88
N THR A 32 -39.62 -17.69 18.07
CA THR A 32 -39.42 -17.21 16.71
C THR A 32 -38.32 -16.15 16.74
N PRO A 33 -37.27 -16.23 15.90
CA PRO A 33 -36.35 -15.12 15.76
C PRO A 33 -37.14 -13.95 15.19
N ASP A 34 -37.35 -12.91 16.00
CA ASP A 34 -37.81 -11.62 15.52
C ASP A 34 -36.85 -11.17 14.42
N SER A 35 -37.35 -11.21 13.19
CA SER A 35 -36.64 -10.86 11.96
C SER A 35 -36.59 -9.34 11.81
N ASN A 36 -36.05 -8.65 12.80
CA ASN A 36 -35.81 -7.20 12.81
C ASN A 36 -34.37 -6.88 13.23
N THR A 37 -33.41 -7.74 12.86
CA THR A 37 -32.02 -7.28 12.72
C THR A 37 -31.95 -6.56 11.37
N PRO A 38 -31.66 -5.25 11.30
CA PRO A 38 -31.37 -4.63 10.01
C PRO A 38 -30.25 -5.46 9.39
N ALA A 39 -30.45 -5.92 8.16
CA ALA A 39 -29.47 -6.72 7.45
C ALA A 39 -28.12 -5.99 7.53
N SER A 40 -27.22 -6.48 8.37
CA SER A 40 -25.90 -5.90 8.55
C SER A 40 -25.25 -5.91 7.18
N ASP A 41 -24.73 -4.76 6.74
CA ASP A 41 -24.04 -4.67 5.46
C ASP A 41 -22.98 -5.79 5.41
N PRO A 42 -22.93 -6.64 4.37
CA PRO A 42 -21.92 -7.68 4.26
C PRO A 42 -20.47 -7.16 4.41
N ASN A 43 -20.25 -5.86 4.21
CA ASN A 43 -18.99 -5.21 4.53
C ASN A 43 -18.74 -5.03 6.03
N GLU A 44 -19.74 -4.71 6.87
CA GLU A 44 -19.61 -4.62 8.34
C GLU A 44 -19.19 -5.95 8.98
N LEU A 45 -19.51 -7.07 8.31
CA LEU A 45 -19.17 -8.41 8.78
C LEU A 45 -17.76 -8.87 8.38
N LYS A 46 -17.01 -8.07 7.63
CA LYS A 46 -15.64 -8.37 7.19
C LYS A 46 -14.66 -7.51 8.00
N PRO A 47 -13.98 -8.06 9.03
CA PRO A 47 -13.14 -7.26 9.93
C PRO A 47 -12.03 -6.50 9.22
N LEU A 48 -11.49 -7.05 8.13
CA LEU A 48 -10.42 -6.40 7.35
C LEU A 48 -10.92 -5.37 6.34
N ASN A 49 -12.22 -5.32 6.06
CA ASN A 49 -12.81 -4.27 5.22
C ASN A 49 -13.25 -3.04 6.05
N GLN A 50 -13.11 -3.10 7.37
CA GLN A 50 -13.46 -1.99 8.24
C GLN A 50 -12.46 -0.83 8.12
N ALA A 51 -12.99 0.37 8.35
CA ALA A 51 -12.24 1.62 8.27
C ALA A 51 -11.21 1.80 9.39
N ASP A 52 -11.10 0.90 10.36
CA ASP A 52 -10.12 0.90 11.45
C ASP A 52 -9.10 -0.25 11.33
N SER A 53 -9.32 -1.20 10.41
CA SER A 53 -8.38 -2.29 10.18
C SER A 53 -7.01 -1.77 9.76
N VAL A 54 -5.98 -2.23 10.46
CA VAL A 54 -4.57 -1.84 10.22
C VAL A 54 -3.99 -2.58 9.02
N LEU A 55 -4.31 -3.86 8.86
CA LEU A 55 -3.86 -4.69 7.73
C LEU A 55 -4.94 -4.73 6.65
N SER A 56 -5.28 -3.57 6.11
CA SER A 56 -6.27 -3.44 5.04
C SER A 56 -5.82 -2.43 4.00
N LEU A 57 -6.43 -2.50 2.82
CA LEU A 57 -6.18 -1.54 1.75
C LEU A 57 -6.58 -0.12 2.20
N GLN A 58 -7.73 -0.01 2.84
CA GLN A 58 -8.28 1.22 3.41
C GLN A 58 -7.36 1.77 4.52
N GLY A 59 -6.78 0.88 5.33
CA GLY A 59 -5.78 1.20 6.34
C GLY A 59 -4.56 1.89 5.75
N GLY A 60 -3.97 1.31 4.71
CA GLY A 60 -2.85 1.90 3.99
C GLY A 60 -3.20 3.24 3.32
N GLN A 61 -4.39 3.34 2.70
CA GLN A 61 -4.84 4.58 2.04
C GLN A 61 -5.03 5.72 3.03
N ARG A 62 -5.66 5.46 4.18
CA ARG A 62 -5.82 6.45 5.26
C ARG A 62 -4.47 6.97 5.76
N LEU A 63 -3.48 6.10 5.92
CA LEU A 63 -2.12 6.53 6.29
C LEU A 63 -1.51 7.47 5.25
N VAL A 64 -1.75 7.22 3.95
CA VAL A 64 -1.32 8.14 2.88
C VAL A 64 -2.06 9.48 2.94
N GLU A 65 -3.36 9.48 3.22
CA GLU A 65 -4.15 10.71 3.40
C GLU A 65 -3.69 11.52 4.61
N GLU A 66 -3.48 10.86 5.75
CA GLU A 66 -2.92 11.48 6.96
C GLU A 66 -1.52 12.06 6.70
N ALA A 67 -0.70 11.35 5.92
CA ALA A 67 0.60 11.88 5.49
C ALA A 67 0.45 13.12 4.61
N ASN A 68 -0.48 13.13 3.64
CA ASN A 68 -0.72 14.30 2.80
C ASN A 68 -1.17 15.51 3.64
N THR A 69 -2.07 15.30 4.62
CA THR A 69 -2.46 16.35 5.56
C THR A 69 -1.26 16.85 6.37
N ALA A 70 -0.38 15.95 6.83
CA ALA A 70 0.85 16.34 7.53
C ALA A 70 1.82 17.13 6.64
N ILE A 71 1.99 16.74 5.37
CA ILE A 71 2.80 17.46 4.37
C ILE A 71 2.28 18.88 4.18
N ASN A 72 0.96 19.05 3.99
CA ASN A 72 0.33 20.35 3.81
C ASN A 72 0.47 21.26 5.04
N ALA A 73 0.61 20.65 6.22
CA ALA A 73 0.87 21.34 7.48
C ALA A 73 2.37 21.49 7.81
N ALA A 74 3.28 21.14 6.89
CA ALA A 74 4.73 21.11 7.07
C ALA A 74 5.22 20.24 8.25
N LYS A 75 4.42 19.24 8.66
CA LYS A 75 4.74 18.26 9.71
C LYS A 75 5.45 17.06 9.10
N TYR A 76 6.66 17.27 8.58
CA TYR A 76 7.35 16.27 7.77
C TYR A 76 7.70 14.98 8.54
N ASP A 77 8.05 15.05 9.82
CA ASP A 77 8.34 13.84 10.61
C ASP A 77 7.12 12.91 10.73
N VAL A 78 5.93 13.50 10.88
CA VAL A 78 4.66 12.76 10.91
C VAL A 78 4.38 12.15 9.53
N ALA A 79 4.60 12.91 8.45
CA ALA A 79 4.43 12.42 7.09
C ALA A 79 5.37 11.22 6.79
N VAL A 80 6.63 11.30 7.23
CA VAL A 80 7.62 10.22 7.09
C VAL A 80 7.14 8.95 7.79
N ASP A 81 6.68 9.04 9.04
CA ASP A 81 6.20 7.88 9.79
C ASP A 81 4.98 7.24 9.11
N LYS A 82 4.00 8.05 8.73
CA LYS A 82 2.76 7.60 8.07
C LYS A 82 3.01 6.94 6.72
N LEU A 83 3.86 7.53 5.88
CA LEU A 83 4.23 6.95 4.58
C LEU A 83 5.02 5.65 4.75
N ASN A 84 5.89 5.56 5.74
CA ASN A 84 6.60 4.32 6.03
C ASN A 84 5.65 3.21 6.52
N GLN A 85 4.67 3.52 7.35
CA GLN A 85 3.63 2.58 7.75
C GLN A 85 2.80 2.11 6.54
N ALA A 86 2.35 3.04 5.69
CA ALA A 86 1.60 2.72 4.48
C ALA A 86 2.39 1.78 3.55
N ARG A 87 3.67 2.07 3.30
CA ARG A 87 4.56 1.23 2.49
C ARG A 87 4.66 -0.20 3.04
N ARG A 88 4.79 -0.37 4.36
CA ARG A 88 4.85 -1.69 4.99
C ARG A 88 3.55 -2.47 4.78
N ILE A 89 2.40 -1.83 5.02
CA ILE A 89 1.08 -2.44 4.84
C ILE A 89 0.85 -2.85 3.38
N PHE A 90 1.09 -1.94 2.43
CA PHE A 90 0.91 -2.25 1.01
C PHE A 90 1.87 -3.35 0.52
N ASN A 91 3.12 -3.35 0.98
CA ASN A 91 4.06 -4.43 0.65
C ASN A 91 3.57 -5.78 1.18
N GLN A 92 3.11 -5.83 2.43
CA GLN A 92 2.59 -7.04 3.04
C GLN A 92 1.35 -7.56 2.30
N LEU A 93 0.39 -6.70 2.01
CA LEU A 93 -0.82 -7.04 1.27
C LEU A 93 -0.51 -7.54 -0.15
N SER A 94 0.38 -6.85 -0.89
CA SER A 94 0.80 -7.28 -2.23
C SER A 94 1.43 -8.69 -2.19
N ASN A 95 2.30 -8.96 -1.22
CA ASN A 95 2.91 -10.27 -1.04
C ASN A 95 1.88 -11.36 -0.71
N TYR A 96 0.90 -11.09 0.15
CA TYR A 96 -0.16 -12.05 0.47
C TYR A 96 -1.05 -12.35 -0.72
N HIS A 97 -1.42 -11.34 -1.50
CA HIS A 97 -2.17 -11.54 -2.73
C HIS A 97 -1.38 -12.39 -3.75
N LEU A 98 -0.06 -12.19 -3.89
CA LEU A 98 0.76 -13.07 -4.73
C LEU A 98 0.83 -14.51 -4.21
N GLN A 99 0.97 -14.70 -2.89
CA GLN A 99 0.98 -16.03 -2.28
C GLN A 99 -0.35 -16.75 -2.52
N LEU A 100 -1.48 -16.05 -2.36
CA LEU A 100 -2.80 -16.57 -2.67
C LEU A 100 -2.92 -16.89 -4.16
N ALA A 101 -2.55 -15.97 -5.07
CA ALA A 101 -2.57 -16.24 -6.51
C ALA A 101 -1.83 -17.55 -6.83
N ASN A 102 -0.60 -17.69 -6.34
CA ASN A 102 0.20 -18.89 -6.56
C ASN A 102 -0.45 -20.18 -6.05
N SER A 103 -1.20 -20.13 -4.93
CA SER A 103 -1.92 -21.29 -4.40
C SER A 103 -3.08 -21.75 -5.29
N PHE A 104 -3.65 -20.87 -6.11
CA PHE A 104 -4.72 -21.18 -7.06
C PHE A 104 -4.23 -21.41 -8.50
N SER A 105 -2.92 -21.32 -8.74
CA SER A 105 -2.34 -21.55 -10.06
C SER A 105 -2.62 -22.98 -10.55
N GLY A 106 -3.22 -23.09 -11.74
CA GLY A 106 -3.63 -24.39 -12.31
C GLY A 106 -4.86 -25.04 -11.65
N ILE A 107 -5.46 -24.39 -10.64
CA ILE A 107 -6.67 -24.86 -9.95
C ILE A 107 -7.87 -24.01 -10.35
N ASP A 108 -7.79 -22.70 -10.11
CA ASP A 108 -8.84 -21.74 -10.46
C ASP A 108 -8.20 -20.50 -11.11
N PRO A 109 -8.22 -20.41 -12.46
CA PRO A 109 -7.67 -19.27 -13.19
C PRO A 109 -8.31 -17.93 -12.81
N LYS A 110 -9.60 -17.90 -12.45
CA LYS A 110 -10.29 -16.65 -12.11
C LYS A 110 -9.80 -16.12 -10.76
N VAL A 111 -9.65 -17.01 -9.77
CA VAL A 111 -9.11 -16.63 -8.46
C VAL A 111 -7.64 -16.23 -8.60
N PHE A 112 -6.85 -17.00 -9.36
CA PHE A 112 -5.46 -16.67 -9.68
C PHE A 112 -5.34 -15.24 -10.24
N ASP A 113 -6.09 -14.92 -11.30
CA ASP A 113 -6.03 -13.61 -11.96
C ASP A 113 -6.50 -12.49 -11.04
N SER A 114 -7.58 -12.70 -10.28
CA SER A 114 -8.09 -11.72 -9.32
C SER A 114 -7.05 -11.38 -8.25
N GLN A 115 -6.42 -12.39 -7.65
CA GLN A 115 -5.40 -12.17 -6.61
C GLN A 115 -4.13 -11.55 -7.20
N ARG A 116 -3.73 -11.95 -8.41
CA ARG A 116 -2.61 -11.33 -9.12
C ARG A 116 -2.88 -9.85 -9.38
N GLN A 117 -4.09 -9.48 -9.81
CA GLN A 117 -4.45 -8.08 -10.02
C GLN A 117 -4.44 -7.28 -8.70
N SER A 118 -4.97 -7.85 -7.61
CA SER A 118 -4.91 -7.23 -6.28
C SER A 118 -3.46 -6.99 -5.83
N ALA A 119 -2.57 -7.95 -6.07
CA ALA A 119 -1.15 -7.79 -5.77
C ALA A 119 -0.51 -6.64 -6.54
N LEU A 120 -0.78 -6.53 -7.85
CA LEU A 120 -0.27 -5.47 -8.71
C LEU A 120 -0.78 -4.09 -8.28
N ASN A 121 -2.09 -3.95 -8.08
CA ASN A 121 -2.70 -2.70 -7.65
C ASN A 121 -2.14 -2.24 -6.30
N THR A 122 -1.94 -3.17 -5.37
CA THR A 122 -1.38 -2.86 -4.06
C THR A 122 0.12 -2.55 -4.12
N GLY A 123 0.87 -3.21 -5.01
CA GLY A 123 2.25 -2.87 -5.31
C GLY A 123 2.39 -1.45 -5.86
N GLN A 124 1.48 -1.03 -6.73
CA GLN A 124 1.44 0.35 -7.24
C GLN A 124 1.22 1.36 -6.10
N MET A 125 0.27 1.11 -5.19
CA MET A 125 0.05 1.98 -4.02
C MET A 125 1.28 2.07 -3.10
N ARG A 126 2.03 0.97 -2.92
CA ARG A 126 3.32 0.98 -2.21
C ARG A 126 4.31 1.92 -2.88
N ASP A 127 4.40 1.88 -4.20
CA ASP A 127 5.37 2.65 -4.96
C ASP A 127 5.00 4.14 -5.00
N GLU A 128 3.71 4.48 -5.08
CA GLU A 128 3.22 5.85 -4.93
C GLU A 128 3.54 6.44 -3.54
N ALA A 129 3.34 5.66 -2.47
CA ALA A 129 3.72 6.05 -1.12
C ALA A 129 5.25 6.21 -0.97
N THR A 130 6.02 5.35 -1.65
CA THR A 130 7.50 5.43 -1.69
C THR A 130 7.98 6.70 -2.41
N TYR A 131 7.35 7.05 -3.53
CA TYR A 131 7.63 8.29 -4.26
C TYR A 131 7.31 9.51 -3.39
N LYS A 132 6.13 9.57 -2.76
CA LYS A 132 5.77 10.65 -1.84
C LYS A 132 6.78 10.79 -0.70
N LEU A 133 7.25 9.69 -0.13
CA LEU A 133 8.25 9.72 0.94
C LEU A 133 9.58 10.34 0.46
N ALA A 134 10.00 10.03 -0.76
CA ALA A 134 11.18 10.66 -1.35
C ALA A 134 11.01 12.18 -1.48
N LEU A 135 9.82 12.65 -1.91
CA LEU A 135 9.53 14.07 -1.99
C LEU A 135 9.56 14.76 -0.61
N VAL A 136 9.10 14.09 0.44
CA VAL A 136 9.17 14.61 1.82
C VAL A 136 10.63 14.76 2.25
N HIS A 137 11.48 13.75 2.03
CA HIS A 137 12.91 13.86 2.34
C HIS A 137 13.59 14.98 1.55
N ARG A 138 13.26 15.15 0.27
CA ARG A 138 13.75 16.28 -0.53
C ARG A 138 13.32 17.62 0.08
N ALA A 139 12.07 17.76 0.52
CA ALA A 139 11.57 18.97 1.18
C ALA A 139 12.28 19.25 2.53
N GLN A 140 12.80 18.21 3.19
CA GLN A 140 13.61 18.32 4.40
C GLN A 140 15.12 18.55 4.11
N ASN A 141 15.51 18.79 2.85
CA ASN A 141 16.91 18.88 2.41
C ASN A 141 17.72 17.61 2.72
N GLN A 142 17.10 16.43 2.57
CA GLN A 142 17.72 15.12 2.75
C GLN A 142 17.71 14.30 1.44
N PRO A 143 18.36 14.78 0.37
CA PRO A 143 18.35 14.11 -0.93
C PRO A 143 18.97 12.70 -0.86
N GLU A 144 19.91 12.45 0.05
CA GLU A 144 20.54 11.13 0.24
C GLU A 144 19.54 10.05 0.68
N LEU A 145 18.48 10.44 1.38
CA LEU A 145 17.37 9.54 1.74
C LEU A 145 16.34 9.42 0.62
N ALA A 146 16.18 10.45 -0.21
CA ALA A 146 15.25 10.45 -1.34
C ALA A 146 15.75 9.56 -2.51
N VAL A 147 17.04 9.61 -2.85
CA VAL A 147 17.64 8.86 -3.96
C VAL A 147 17.31 7.35 -3.93
N PRO A 148 17.59 6.59 -2.85
CA PRO A 148 17.30 5.15 -2.86
C PRO A 148 15.82 4.84 -3.00
N LEU A 149 14.93 5.71 -2.51
CA LEU A 149 13.47 5.54 -2.64
C LEU A 149 13.02 5.74 -4.10
N LEU A 150 13.56 6.73 -4.80
CA LEU A 150 13.24 6.98 -6.21
C LEU A 150 13.78 5.85 -7.11
N ILE A 151 14.99 5.35 -6.83
CA ILE A 151 15.53 4.16 -7.51
C ILE A 151 14.64 2.95 -7.28
N GLN A 152 14.17 2.73 -6.04
CA GLN A 152 13.23 1.66 -5.73
C GLN A 152 11.94 1.78 -6.55
N VAL A 153 11.39 2.99 -6.70
CA VAL A 153 10.19 3.21 -7.54
C VAL A 153 10.48 2.87 -9.00
N ILE A 154 11.61 3.31 -9.57
CA ILE A 154 12.00 3.01 -10.95
C ILE A 154 12.27 1.53 -11.20
N GLN A 155 12.73 0.78 -10.19
CA GLN A 155 12.97 -0.66 -10.32
C GLN A 155 11.68 -1.47 -10.20
N SER A 156 10.78 -1.03 -9.34
CA SER A 156 9.50 -1.70 -9.14
C SER A 156 8.52 -1.40 -10.27
N GLN A 157 8.49 -0.15 -10.72
CA GLN A 157 7.75 0.29 -11.88
C GLN A 157 8.61 0.10 -13.14
N ASN A 158 8.00 0.16 -14.33
CA ASN A 158 8.80 0.31 -15.54
C ASN A 158 9.33 1.75 -15.62
N PRO A 159 10.60 2.01 -16.00
CA PRO A 159 11.11 3.38 -16.22
C PRO A 159 10.26 4.21 -17.20
N THR A 160 9.51 3.57 -18.10
CA THR A 160 8.61 4.23 -19.05
C THR A 160 7.22 4.53 -18.50
N SER A 161 6.88 4.04 -17.30
CA SER A 161 5.64 4.40 -16.61
C SER A 161 5.66 5.86 -16.19
N GLU A 162 4.50 6.46 -16.00
CA GLU A 162 4.39 7.85 -15.51
C GLU A 162 5.13 8.03 -14.17
N LEU A 163 4.97 7.09 -13.23
CA LEU A 163 5.62 7.16 -11.92
C LEU A 163 7.13 6.94 -12.00
N GLY A 164 7.58 6.05 -12.89
CA GLY A 164 9.00 5.83 -13.19
C GLY A 164 9.66 7.09 -13.80
N GLN A 165 9.00 7.71 -14.78
CA GLN A 165 9.46 8.96 -15.40
C GLN A 165 9.52 10.11 -14.39
N LYS A 166 8.49 10.29 -13.56
CA LYS A 166 8.50 11.28 -12.46
C LYS A 166 9.66 11.03 -11.51
N SER A 167 9.90 9.77 -11.14
CA SER A 167 10.99 9.41 -10.23
C SER A 167 12.37 9.70 -10.82
N TYR A 168 12.56 9.40 -12.11
CA TYR A 168 13.79 9.73 -12.82
C TYR A 168 14.00 11.25 -12.92
N GLN A 169 12.94 11.99 -13.23
CA GLN A 169 12.97 13.45 -13.27
C GLN A 169 13.39 14.04 -11.93
N GLN A 170 12.90 13.51 -10.81
CA GLN A 170 13.36 13.92 -9.48
C GLN A 170 14.86 13.66 -9.27
N LEU A 171 15.38 12.51 -9.70
CA LEU A 171 16.81 12.21 -9.63
C LEU A 171 17.65 13.17 -10.47
N TYR A 172 17.16 13.54 -11.66
CA TYR A 172 17.81 14.52 -12.53
C TYR A 172 17.84 15.92 -11.90
N GLU A 173 16.71 16.39 -11.36
CA GLU A 173 16.61 17.69 -10.69
C GLU A 173 17.52 17.83 -9.47
N MET A 174 17.80 16.73 -8.78
CA MET A 174 18.74 16.70 -7.65
C MET A 174 20.20 16.53 -8.08
N GLY A 175 20.48 16.38 -9.38
CA GLY A 175 21.83 16.18 -9.92
C GLY A 175 22.41 14.79 -9.70
N PHE A 176 21.60 13.79 -9.32
CA PHE A 176 22.06 12.42 -9.18
C PHE A 176 22.36 11.77 -10.54
N VAL A 177 21.62 12.18 -11.58
CA VAL A 177 21.88 11.80 -12.97
C VAL A 177 22.03 13.06 -13.83
N SER A 178 22.84 12.98 -14.89
CA SER A 178 23.16 14.11 -15.77
C SER A 178 22.47 14.08 -17.13
N THR A 179 21.82 12.96 -17.48
CA THR A 179 21.14 12.79 -18.77
C THR A 179 19.63 12.93 -18.55
N PRO A 180 18.91 13.79 -19.29
CA PRO A 180 17.46 13.85 -19.21
C PRO A 180 16.81 12.64 -19.91
N ILE A 181 15.58 12.26 -19.50
CA ILE A 181 14.78 11.33 -20.29
C ILE A 181 14.40 12.02 -21.61
N SER A 182 14.79 11.42 -22.74
CA SER A 182 14.28 11.83 -24.05
C SER A 182 12.77 11.66 -24.04
N ALA A 183 12.02 12.73 -24.31
CA ALA A 183 10.59 12.62 -24.55
C ALA A 183 10.35 11.56 -25.64
N PRO A 184 9.32 10.70 -25.53
CA PRO A 184 9.01 9.75 -26.58
C PRO A 184 8.77 10.54 -27.86
N THR A 185 9.66 10.38 -28.84
CA THR A 185 9.46 10.94 -30.18
C THR A 185 8.15 10.35 -30.69
N PRO A 186 7.11 11.16 -31.01
CA PRO A 186 6.00 10.62 -31.77
C PRO A 186 6.61 10.04 -33.03
N THR A 187 6.42 8.75 -33.26
CA THR A 187 6.87 8.07 -34.47
C THR A 187 6.24 8.79 -35.65
N SER A 188 6.96 9.74 -36.22
CA SER A 188 6.67 10.28 -37.54
C SER A 188 6.82 9.10 -38.49
N ALA A 189 5.69 8.49 -38.83
CA ALA A 189 5.60 7.55 -39.92
C ALA A 189 6.05 8.28 -41.19
N THR A 190 7.33 8.14 -41.54
CA THR A 190 7.83 8.58 -42.83
C THR A 190 7.29 7.59 -43.88
N PRO A 191 6.48 8.05 -44.85
CA PRO A 191 6.03 7.17 -45.93
C PRO A 191 7.25 6.78 -46.76
N SER A 192 7.53 5.48 -46.82
CA SER A 192 8.58 4.89 -47.64
C SER A 192 8.24 5.11 -49.12
N ASN A 193 8.84 6.12 -49.73
CA ASN A 193 8.80 6.29 -51.17
C ASN A 193 9.80 5.29 -51.80
N PRO A 194 9.41 4.44 -52.77
CA PRO A 194 10.32 3.46 -53.35
C PRO A 194 11.37 4.14 -54.24
N PRO A 195 12.61 3.61 -54.31
CA PRO A 195 13.64 4.20 -55.14
C PRO A 195 13.30 4.04 -56.63
N HIS A 196 13.34 5.17 -57.32
CA HIS A 196 13.24 5.33 -58.76
C HIS A 196 14.30 4.46 -59.47
N SER A 197 13.88 3.66 -60.43
CA SER A 197 14.75 2.86 -61.28
C SER A 197 15.54 3.77 -62.25
N SER A 198 16.87 3.74 -62.15
CA SER A 198 17.76 4.34 -63.16
C SER A 198 18.59 3.25 -63.85
N LYS A 199 18.09 2.89 -65.03
CA LYS A 199 18.73 2.40 -66.27
C LYS A 199 20.27 2.48 -66.41
N PHE A 200 20.84 1.42 -67.03
CA PHE A 200 21.89 1.34 -68.09
C PHE A 200 23.27 2.00 -67.82
N CYS A 201 24.46 1.47 -68.15
CA CYS A 201 24.93 0.63 -69.27
C CYS A 201 26.42 0.16 -69.02
N PRO A 202 27.22 -0.38 -69.99
CA PRO A 202 28.00 -1.62 -69.81
C PRO A 202 29.55 -1.44 -69.92
N HIS A 203 30.30 -2.51 -69.64
CA HIS A 203 31.39 -3.03 -70.48
C HIS A 203 31.87 -4.39 -69.96
#